data_AF-A0A2H0DCN6-F1
#
_entry.id   AF-A0A2H0DCN6-F1
#
_cell.length_a   1.000
_cell.length_b   1.000
_cell.length_c   1.000
_cell.angle_alpha   90.00
_cell.angle_beta   90.00
_cell.angle_gamma   90.00
#
_symmetry.space_group_name_H-M   'P 1'
#
loop_
_entity.id
_entity.type
_entity.pdbx_description
1 polymer ?
#
loop_
_entity_poly.entity_id
_entity_poly.type
_entity_poly.pdbx_seq_one_letter_code
_entity_poly.pdbx_strand_id
1 'polypeptide(L)'
;MFELLVAGGVMMIPLSLGSILAMAIIIERYWSLRRERVSPKHLVARVWAWAKKGTISKKNLQVLRTHSPLGVILTAGLLNHKHGREVMK
;
A
#
# COMPACT_ATOMS: atom_id res chain seq x y z
N MET A 1 -20.90 26.96 -23.26
CA MET A 1 -19.80 26.16 -22.68
C MET A 1 -18.77 25.75 -23.72
N PHE A 2 -19.15 25.18 -24.87
CA PHE A 2 -18.19 24.83 -25.94
C PHE A 2 -17.42 26.05 -26.50
N GLU A 3 -18.05 27.23 -26.52
CA GLU A 3 -17.39 28.48 -26.92
C GLU A 3 -16.22 28.88 -26.01
N LEU A 4 -16.26 28.56 -24.71
CA LEU A 4 -15.15 28.84 -23.80
C LEU A 4 -13.95 27.93 -24.09
N LEU A 5 -14.21 26.67 -24.45
CA LEU A 5 -13.19 25.72 -24.88
C LEU A 5 -12.53 26.12 -26.20
N VAL A 6 -13.31 26.64 -27.15
CA VAL A 6 -12.80 27.13 -28.44
C VAL A 6 -12.05 28.47 -28.26
N ALA A 7 -12.55 29.38 -27.41
CA ALA A 7 -11.90 30.65 -27.11
C ALA A 7 -10.56 30.49 -26.38
N GLY A 8 -10.38 29.42 -25.60
CA GLY A 8 -9.11 29.11 -24.93
C GLY A 8 -8.01 28.57 -25.85
N GLY A 9 -8.30 28.30 -27.13
CA GLY A 9 -7.32 27.93 -28.15
C GLY A 9 -6.48 26.69 -27.81
N VAL A 10 -5.26 26.62 -28.34
CA VAL A 10 -4.34 25.47 -28.17
C VAL A 10 -4.03 25.15 -26.70
N MET A 11 -4.11 26.14 -25.81
CA MET A 11 -3.84 25.96 -24.37
C MET A 11 -4.91 25.15 -23.64
N MET A 12 -6.13 25.02 -24.18
CA MET A 12 -7.17 24.15 -23.62
C MET A 12 -6.84 22.66 -23.77
N ILE A 13 -6.06 22.30 -24.80
CA ILE A 13 -5.69 20.90 -25.10
C ILE A 13 -4.84 20.29 -23.97
N PRO A 14 -3.68 20.86 -23.56
CA PRO A 14 -2.87 20.29 -22.49
C PRO A 14 -3.58 20.29 -21.14
N LEU A 15 -4.43 21.28 -20.86
CA LEU A 15 -5.24 21.32 -19.63
C LEU A 15 -6.25 20.17 -19.59
N SER A 16 -6.96 19.93 -20.70
CA SER A 16 -7.94 18.85 -20.81
C SER A 16 -7.27 17.49 -20.72
N LEU A 17 -6.14 17.31 -21.43
CA LEU A 17 -5.32 16.10 -21.35
C LEU A 17 -4.79 15.87 -19.93
N GLY A 18 -4.29 16.91 -19.27
CA GLY A 18 -3.80 16.84 -17.90
C GLY A 18 -4.89 16.41 -16.91
N SER A 19 -6.12 16.90 -17.09
CA SER A 19 -7.27 16.51 -16.26
C SER A 19 -7.63 15.03 -16.44
N ILE A 20 -7.67 14.55 -17.69
CA ILE A 20 -7.94 13.14 -18.00
C ILE A 20 -6.83 12.24 -17.43
N LEU A 21 -5.56 12.64 -17.59
CA LEU A 21 -4.41 11.91 -17.03
C LEU A 21 -4.46 11.88 -15.50
N ALA A 22 -4.76 13.00 -14.85
CA ALA A 22 -4.93 13.05 -13.41
C ALA A 22 -6.05 12.10 -12.95
N MET A 23 -7.18 12.07 -13.64
CA MET A 23 -8.28 11.15 -13.35
C MET A 23 -7.86 9.68 -13.49
N ALA A 24 -7.12 9.33 -14.56
CA ALA A 24 -6.61 7.98 -14.76
C ALA A 24 -5.68 7.54 -13.61
N ILE A 25 -4.77 8.42 -13.18
CA ILE A 25 -3.85 8.17 -12.06
C ILE A 25 -4.64 8.02 -10.76
N ILE A 26 -5.68 8.83 -10.52
CA ILE A 26 -6.53 8.72 -9.33
C ILE A 26 -7.23 7.36 -9.30
N ILE A 27 -7.79 6.90 -10.43
CA ILE A 27 -8.46 5.60 -10.52
C ILE A 27 -7.47 4.46 -10.30
N GLU A 28 -6.29 4.51 -10.93
CA GLU A 28 -5.22 3.52 -10.75
C GLU A 28 -4.77 3.46 -9.30
N ARG A 29 -4.51 4.63 -8.69
CA ARG A 29 -4.14 4.74 -7.28
C ARG A 29 -5.26 4.26 -6.38
N TYR A 30 -6.51 4.59 -6.66
CA TYR A 30 -7.66 4.12 -5.89
C TYR A 30 -7.75 2.59 -5.93
N TRP A 31 -7.48 1.96 -7.08
CA TRP A 31 -7.42 0.51 -7.20
C TRP A 31 -6.21 -0.07 -6.45
N SER A 32 -5.04 0.55 -6.55
CA SER A 32 -3.78 0.09 -5.93
C SER A 32 -3.79 0.22 -4.40
N LEU A 33 -4.38 1.29 -3.87
CA LEU A 33 -4.54 1.56 -2.43
C LEU A 33 -5.74 0.83 -1.80
N ARG A 34 -6.44 -0.04 -2.54
CA ARG A 34 -7.51 -0.86 -1.96
C ARG A 34 -6.96 -1.58 -0.74
N ARG A 35 -7.57 -1.31 0.42
CA ARG A 35 -7.18 -1.80 1.75
C ARG A 35 -6.93 -3.31 1.78
N GLU A 36 -7.62 -4.08 0.95
CA GLU A 36 -7.45 -5.54 0.84
C GLU A 36 -6.03 -5.96 0.41
N ARG A 37 -5.36 -5.17 -0.44
CA ARG A 37 -3.96 -5.42 -0.85
C ARG A 37 -2.95 -4.87 0.16
N VAL A 38 -3.23 -3.70 0.73
CA VAL A 38 -2.27 -2.97 1.58
C VAL A 38 -2.34 -3.39 3.05
N SER A 39 -3.54 -3.63 3.59
CA SER A 39 -3.78 -3.97 5.00
C SER A 39 -4.92 -5.00 5.13
N PRO A 40 -4.62 -6.29 4.93
CA PRO A 40 -5.63 -7.33 5.04
C PRO A 40 -6.13 -7.40 6.49
N LYS A 41 -7.45 -7.24 6.70
CA LYS A 41 -8.10 -7.16 8.03
C LYS A 41 -7.74 -8.29 8.98
N HIS A 42 -7.42 -9.48 8.46
CA HIS A 42 -7.13 -10.68 9.25
C HIS A 42 -5.63 -10.98 9.42
N LEU A 43 -4.73 -10.23 8.76
CA LEU A 43 -3.28 -10.51 8.84
C LEU A 43 -2.75 -10.26 10.25
N VAL A 44 -3.11 -9.13 10.86
CA VAL A 44 -2.69 -8.75 12.22
C VAL A 44 -3.20 -9.75 13.25
N ALA A 45 -4.48 -10.13 13.16
CA ALA A 45 -5.09 -11.11 14.08
C ALA A 45 -4.40 -12.48 14.01
N ARG A 46 -4.06 -12.96 12.80
CA ARG A 46 -3.32 -14.23 12.62
C ARG A 46 -1.92 -14.17 13.22
N VAL A 47 -1.20 -13.06 12.99
CA VAL A 47 0.14 -12.86 13.54
C VAL A 47 0.11 -12.79 15.06
N TRP A 48 -0.87 -12.10 15.64
CA TRP A 48 -1.05 -12.02 17.10
C TRP A 48 -1.31 -13.39 17.72
N ALA A 49 -2.14 -14.22 17.08
CA ALA A 49 -2.39 -15.59 17.53
C ALA A 49 -1.12 -16.46 17.49
N TRP A 50 -0.29 -16.32 16.45
CA TRP A 50 1.00 -17.04 16.34
C TRP A 50 2.04 -16.56 17.35
N ALA A 51 2.10 -15.24 17.59
CA ALA A 51 2.97 -14.66 18.62
C ALA A 51 2.59 -15.18 20.02
N LYS A 52 1.30 -15.19 20.36
CA LYS A 52 0.80 -15.72 21.65
C LYS A 52 1.06 -17.22 21.82
N LYS A 53 1.03 -17.99 20.73
CA LYS A 53 1.33 -19.43 20.73
C LYS A 53 2.82 -19.75 20.65
N GLY A 54 3.71 -18.75 20.54
CA GLY A 54 5.15 -18.97 20.38
C GLY A 54 5.57 -19.69 19.07
N THR A 55 4.67 -19.79 18.09
CA THR A 55 4.86 -20.56 16.84
C THR A 55 5.30 -19.69 15.66
N ILE A 56 6.25 -18.79 15.91
CA ILE A 56 6.85 -17.95 14.87
C ILE A 56 8.01 -18.73 14.23
N SER A 57 7.71 -19.44 13.15
CA SER A 57 8.72 -20.15 12.34
C SER A 57 9.20 -19.28 11.16
N LYS A 58 10.45 -19.48 10.71
CA LYS A 58 11.04 -18.80 9.54
C LYS A 58 10.16 -18.92 8.28
N LYS A 59 9.47 -20.06 8.11
CA LYS A 59 8.55 -20.31 6.99
C LYS A 59 7.33 -19.36 7.03
N ASN A 60 6.77 -19.11 8.21
CA ASN A 60 5.60 -18.24 8.39
C ASN A 60 5.96 -16.76 8.18
N LEU A 61 7.15 -16.36 8.63
CA LEU A 61 7.71 -15.01 8.39
C LEU A 61 7.93 -14.73 6.90
N GLN A 62 8.38 -15.74 6.14
CA GLN A 62 8.57 -15.60 4.70
C GLN A 62 7.24 -15.45 3.95
N VAL A 63 6.23 -16.23 4.34
CA VAL A 63 4.87 -16.10 3.79
C VAL A 63 4.30 -14.71 4.09
N LEU A 64 4.50 -14.17 5.30
CA LEU A 64 4.06 -12.82 5.68
C LEU A 64 4.67 -11.73 4.80
N ARG A 65 5.97 -11.82 4.49
CA ARG A 65 6.65 -10.85 3.61
C ARG A 65 6.08 -10.82 2.19
N THR A 66 5.76 -11.98 1.63
CA THR A 66 5.29 -12.07 0.23
C THR A 66 3.80 -11.71 0.08
N HIS A 67 3.02 -11.82 1.16
CA HIS A 67 1.55 -11.67 1.07
C HIS A 67 1.03 -10.24 1.10
N SER A 68 1.75 -9.29 1.72
CA SER A 68 1.28 -7.92 1.87
C SER A 68 2.40 -6.97 2.35
N PRO A 69 2.38 -5.68 1.95
CA PRO A 69 3.25 -4.65 2.52
C PRO A 69 3.21 -4.60 4.06
N LEU A 70 2.02 -4.80 4.66
CA LEU A 70 1.88 -4.86 6.11
C LEU A 70 2.60 -6.08 6.72
N GLY A 71 2.60 -7.21 6.01
CA GLY A 71 3.31 -8.42 6.43
C GLY A 71 4.83 -8.27 6.38
N VAL A 72 5.36 -7.45 5.48
CA VAL A 72 6.79 -7.06 5.47
C VAL A 72 7.15 -6.32 6.75
N ILE A 73 6.37 -5.30 7.13
CA ILE A 73 6.60 -4.50 8.34
C ILE A 73 6.47 -5.37 9.61
N LEU A 74 5.42 -6.20 9.70
CA LEU A 74 5.24 -7.11 10.82
C LEU A 74 6.40 -8.10 10.95
N THR A 75 6.89 -8.65 9.83
CA THR A 75 8.03 -9.57 9.84
C THR A 75 9.31 -8.87 10.32
N ALA A 76 9.55 -7.64 9.88
CA ALA A 76 10.69 -6.85 10.34
C ALA A 76 10.61 -6.58 11.86
N GLY A 77 9.43 -6.25 12.38
CA GLY A 77 9.21 -6.08 13.81
C GLY A 77 9.39 -7.37 14.61
N LEU A 78 8.87 -8.50 14.12
CA LEU A 78 8.98 -9.81 14.79
C LEU A 78 10.41 -10.36 14.78
N LEU A 79 11.16 -10.17 13.71
CA LEU A 79 12.57 -10.58 13.64
C LEU A 79 13.44 -9.77 14.59
N ASN A 80 13.12 -8.49 14.76
CA ASN A 80 13.85 -7.59 15.64
C ASN A 80 13.27 -7.48 17.05
N HIS A 81 12.21 -8.23 17.40
CA HIS A 81 11.59 -8.11 18.74
C HIS A 81 12.53 -8.46 19.90
N LYS A 82 13.58 -9.26 19.64
CA LYS A 82 14.63 -9.61 20.62
C LYS A 82 15.81 -8.66 20.60
N HIS A 83 15.91 -7.80 19.59
CA HIS A 83 16.99 -6.84 19.43
C HIS A 83 16.53 -5.49 19.98
N GLY A 84 17.39 -4.84 20.76
CA GLY A 84 17.09 -3.52 21.34
C GLY A 84 16.79 -2.47 20.27
N ARG A 85 16.19 -1.36 20.71
CA ARG A 85 15.76 -0.22 19.86
C ARG A 85 16.83 0.32 18.91
N GLU A 86 18.10 0.06 19.21
CA GLU A 86 19.28 0.33 18.38
C GLU A 86 19.19 -0.28 16.97
N VAL A 87 18.59 -1.47 16.82
CA VAL A 87 18.50 -2.20 15.53
C VAL A 87 17.26 -1.81 14.71
N MET A 88 16.36 -1.00 15.28
CA MET A 88 15.12 -0.51 14.65
C MET A 88 15.17 0.95 14.20
N LYS A 89 16.33 1.61 14.25
CA LYS A 89 16.55 2.91 13.56
C LYS A 89 16.66 2.69 12.06
#